data_AF-E3EBE2-F1
#
_entry.id   AF-E3EBE2-F1
#
_cell.length_a   1.000
_cell.length_b   1.000
_cell.length_c   1.000
_cell.angle_alpha   90.00
_cell.angle_beta   90.00
_cell.angle_gamma   90.00
#
_symmetry.space_group_name_H-M   'P 1'
#
loop_
_entity.id
_entity.type
_entity.pdbx_description
1 polymer ?
#
loop_
_entity_poly.entity_id
_entity_poly.type
_entity_poly.pdbx_seq_one_letter_code
_entity_poly.pdbx_strand_id
1 'polypeptide(L)'
;MLVVKKMILCLLSASLMFLAAPVSTKAFSGEVKQGTGSYSTILPAGAATPQNEIYKTANVTSPMPTNDWWSSLAWVPYSEAQYPHPLALKNQQNGLRIFNPSGKITVNPGYIAGWMDDVNDFTIGHSVSASFSAAKVDGFSDWFVKSLFQSGSNKMSATYGHGSPYVFFEFGGGNPQPDTEAPSSPVNVRATTKTASAVTLEWEAATDNVGVTGYIVYKDGAQAAKINGTSASITGLVAATTYSFTVKAQDAAGNLSAASQAVSVTTEPASGGNEGGGETEDYTVRSHFVSDHEALLQFTPKTASAYVDVHYTLSGGQQLNYRMTNNAGVWEQRVTDLSSGKAVSYWFTYEKAGLQYETPSFSYTHQTAATTTGVSEFLLPTR
;
A
#
# COMPACT_ATOMS: atom_id res chain seq x y z
N MET A 1 103.71 -38.86 -34.88
CA MET A 1 103.87 -37.48 -35.38
C MET A 1 102.58 -37.08 -36.07
N LEU A 2 101.91 -36.05 -35.54
CA LEU A 2 100.87 -35.19 -36.16
C LEU A 2 99.68 -35.78 -36.98
N VAL A 3 98.47 -35.58 -36.42
CA VAL A 3 97.34 -34.78 -36.98
C VAL A 3 96.44 -35.34 -38.12
N VAL A 4 95.21 -35.71 -37.72
CA VAL A 4 93.86 -35.30 -38.25
C VAL A 4 93.40 -35.71 -39.67
N LYS A 5 92.28 -36.46 -39.81
CA LYS A 5 90.93 -35.95 -40.22
C LYS A 5 89.86 -37.07 -40.47
N LYS A 6 88.70 -36.88 -39.80
CA LYS A 6 87.29 -37.01 -40.27
C LYS A 6 86.78 -38.29 -40.97
N MET A 7 85.80 -38.96 -40.34
CA MET A 7 84.36 -38.97 -40.72
C MET A 7 83.63 -40.09 -39.95
N ILE A 8 82.75 -39.74 -39.01
CA ILE A 8 81.83 -40.68 -38.35
C ILE A 8 80.40 -40.21 -38.60
N LEU A 9 79.71 -41.01 -39.42
CA LEU A 9 78.32 -41.44 -39.39
C LEU A 9 77.27 -40.53 -38.72
N CYS A 10 76.40 -39.96 -39.56
CA CYS A 10 75.10 -39.41 -39.17
C CYS A 10 74.12 -40.54 -38.78
N LEU A 11 73.63 -40.52 -37.54
CA LEU A 11 72.37 -41.16 -37.14
C LEU A 11 71.49 -40.06 -36.55
N LEU A 12 70.38 -39.76 -37.24
CA LEU A 12 69.34 -38.84 -36.79
C LEU A 12 68.70 -39.38 -35.51
N SER A 13 68.90 -38.69 -34.39
CA SER A 13 67.98 -38.70 -33.26
C SER A 13 67.51 -37.28 -33.03
N ALA A 14 66.45 -36.89 -33.73
CA ALA A 14 65.74 -35.65 -33.48
C ALA A 14 64.88 -35.82 -32.22
N SER A 15 65.48 -35.64 -31.04
CA SER A 15 64.75 -35.49 -29.79
C SER A 15 64.16 -34.09 -29.74
N LEU A 16 62.92 -33.97 -30.19
CA LEU A 16 62.11 -32.77 -30.14
C LEU A 16 61.75 -32.46 -28.68
N MET A 17 62.63 -31.75 -27.95
CA MET A 17 62.26 -31.15 -26.66
C MET A 17 61.36 -29.94 -26.92
N PHE A 18 60.05 -30.19 -27.03
CA PHE A 18 59.06 -29.15 -26.77
C PHE A 18 59.12 -28.81 -25.29
N LEU A 19 59.80 -27.70 -24.93
CA LEU A 19 59.50 -27.01 -23.67
C LEU A 19 58.08 -26.43 -23.83
N ALA A 20 57.07 -27.23 -23.49
CA ALA A 20 55.75 -26.71 -23.24
C ALA A 20 55.84 -25.85 -21.97
N ALA A 21 56.00 -24.53 -22.13
CA ALA A 21 55.69 -23.61 -21.05
C ALA A 21 54.31 -23.99 -20.51
N PRO A 22 54.10 -24.06 -19.19
CA PRO A 22 52.80 -24.43 -18.65
C PRO A 22 51.79 -23.39 -19.14
N VAL A 23 50.99 -23.79 -20.12
CA VAL A 23 49.84 -23.01 -20.55
C VAL A 23 48.88 -23.07 -19.37
N SER A 24 48.79 -21.97 -18.63
CA SER A 24 47.78 -21.81 -17.59
C SER A 24 46.43 -21.77 -18.27
N THR A 25 45.82 -22.95 -18.44
CA THR A 25 44.48 -23.07 -19.01
C THR A 25 43.49 -22.59 -17.95
N LYS A 26 42.73 -21.55 -18.30
CA LYS A 26 41.62 -21.12 -17.45
C LYS A 26 40.55 -22.21 -17.43
N ALA A 27 40.01 -22.53 -16.26
CA ALA A 27 38.95 -23.52 -16.09
C ALA A 27 37.60 -23.02 -16.66
N PHE A 28 37.38 -21.70 -16.65
CA PHE A 28 36.20 -21.06 -17.19
C PHE A 28 36.50 -19.60 -17.59
N SER A 29 35.63 -18.99 -18.39
CA SER A 29 35.76 -17.58 -18.80
C SER A 29 35.65 -16.67 -17.57
N GLY A 30 36.57 -15.71 -17.45
CA GLY A 30 36.62 -14.82 -16.27
C GLY A 30 37.29 -15.42 -15.03
N GLU A 31 37.94 -16.58 -15.12
CA GLU A 31 38.68 -17.14 -13.98
C GLU A 31 39.84 -16.23 -13.54
N VAL A 32 39.91 -16.00 -12.23
CA VAL A 32 41.06 -15.42 -11.51
C VAL A 32 41.55 -16.42 -10.47
N LYS A 33 42.82 -16.85 -10.59
CA LYS A 33 43.45 -17.81 -9.66
C LYS A 33 43.74 -17.17 -8.31
N GLN A 34 43.51 -17.90 -7.22
CA GLN A 34 43.83 -17.52 -5.84
C GLN A 34 44.34 -18.75 -5.09
N GLY A 35 45.67 -18.85 -4.93
CA GLY A 35 46.30 -20.05 -4.39
C GLY A 35 45.99 -21.30 -5.24
N THR A 36 45.52 -22.37 -4.61
CA THR A 36 45.07 -23.60 -5.31
C THR A 36 43.65 -23.50 -5.87
N GLY A 37 42.90 -22.44 -5.54
CA GLY A 37 41.54 -22.19 -6.01
C GLY A 37 41.45 -21.06 -7.03
N SER A 38 40.21 -20.65 -7.33
CA SER A 38 39.91 -19.50 -8.19
C SER A 38 38.52 -18.94 -7.94
N TYR A 39 38.28 -17.72 -8.43
CA TYR A 39 36.96 -17.10 -8.48
C TYR A 39 36.63 -16.61 -9.89
N SER A 40 35.35 -16.36 -10.16
CA SER A 40 34.86 -15.84 -11.43
C SER A 40 34.59 -14.34 -11.37
N THR A 41 35.01 -13.63 -12.40
CA THR A 41 34.57 -12.25 -12.66
C THR A 41 33.34 -12.18 -13.57
N ILE A 42 32.87 -13.33 -14.06
CA ILE A 42 31.65 -13.46 -14.86
C ILE A 42 30.57 -14.09 -13.99
N LEU A 43 29.39 -13.46 -13.98
CA LEU A 43 28.21 -13.97 -13.29
C LEU A 43 27.84 -15.36 -13.84
N PRO A 44 27.78 -16.41 -12.99
CA PRO A 44 27.35 -17.72 -13.43
C PRO A 44 25.92 -17.72 -13.97
N ALA A 45 25.65 -18.59 -14.94
CA ALA A 45 24.30 -18.72 -15.52
C ALA A 45 23.26 -19.03 -14.43
N GLY A 46 22.16 -18.26 -14.40
CA GLY A 46 21.09 -18.40 -13.41
C GLY A 46 21.35 -17.72 -12.05
N ALA A 47 22.55 -17.15 -11.83
CA ALA A 47 22.81 -16.33 -10.65
C ALA A 47 22.30 -14.90 -10.84
N ALA A 48 21.98 -14.23 -9.74
CA ALA A 48 21.59 -12.82 -9.71
C ALA A 48 22.66 -11.97 -9.03
N THR A 49 22.78 -10.71 -9.45
CA THR A 49 23.59 -9.70 -8.78
C THR A 49 22.73 -8.87 -7.83
N PRO A 50 23.35 -8.13 -6.90
CA PRO A 50 22.71 -6.97 -6.29
C PRO A 50 22.19 -6.00 -7.35
N GLN A 51 21.31 -5.08 -6.94
CA GLN A 51 20.82 -4.02 -7.81
C GLN A 51 21.97 -3.24 -8.48
N ASN A 52 21.72 -2.78 -9.71
CA ASN A 52 22.72 -2.05 -10.49
C ASN A 52 22.93 -0.62 -9.99
N GLU A 53 21.86 0.04 -9.54
CA GLU A 53 21.93 1.42 -9.09
C GLU A 53 22.42 1.51 -7.65
N ILE A 54 23.47 2.31 -7.44
CA ILE A 54 24.01 2.64 -6.11
C ILE A 54 23.98 4.15 -5.98
N TYR A 55 23.30 4.65 -4.95
CA TYR A 55 23.16 6.08 -4.67
C TYR A 55 24.41 6.63 -4.01
N LYS A 56 25.47 6.81 -4.80
CA LYS A 56 26.74 7.40 -4.37
C LYS A 56 27.20 8.51 -5.31
N THR A 57 28.03 9.41 -4.81
CA THR A 57 28.68 10.45 -5.62
C THR A 57 29.97 9.92 -6.24
N ALA A 58 30.56 10.71 -7.14
CA ALA A 58 31.87 10.40 -7.72
C ALA A 58 33.02 10.43 -6.70
N ASN A 59 32.79 11.00 -5.51
CA ASN A 59 33.78 11.02 -4.43
C ASN A 59 34.00 9.62 -3.81
N VAL A 60 33.01 8.72 -3.93
CA VAL A 60 33.10 7.35 -3.42
C VAL A 60 33.65 6.40 -4.49
N THR A 61 34.97 6.25 -4.51
CA THR A 61 35.69 5.45 -5.52
C THR A 61 36.03 4.03 -5.07
N SER A 62 36.07 3.78 -3.76
CA SER A 62 36.30 2.45 -3.17
C SER A 62 35.12 1.49 -3.42
N PRO A 63 35.34 0.17 -3.25
CA PRO A 63 34.24 -0.79 -3.16
C PRO A 63 33.20 -0.30 -2.14
N MET A 64 31.92 -0.34 -2.54
CA MET A 64 30.84 0.19 -1.69
C MET A 64 30.73 -0.66 -0.42
N PRO A 65 30.79 -0.06 0.78
CA PRO A 65 30.50 -0.79 2.01
C PRO A 65 29.03 -1.22 2.04
N THR A 66 28.79 -2.36 2.69
CA THR A 66 27.49 -3.00 2.78
C THR A 66 27.28 -3.51 4.21
N ASN A 67 26.05 -3.90 4.55
CA ASN A 67 25.71 -4.43 5.89
C ASN A 67 26.00 -3.48 7.06
N ASP A 68 25.96 -2.18 6.80
CA ASP A 68 26.12 -1.11 7.78
C ASP A 68 24.77 -0.47 8.18
N TRP A 69 24.71 0.20 9.33
CA TRP A 69 23.49 0.82 9.89
C TRP A 69 22.90 1.91 8.99
N TRP A 70 23.70 2.51 8.10
CA TRP A 70 23.32 3.53 7.15
C TRP A 70 23.10 3.01 5.72
N SER A 71 23.21 1.69 5.49
CA SER A 71 23.26 1.10 4.15
C SER A 71 22.10 1.51 3.25
N SER A 72 20.90 1.73 3.77
CA SER A 72 19.75 2.15 2.96
C SER A 72 20.03 3.39 2.12
N LEU A 73 20.89 4.31 2.58
CA LEU A 73 21.30 5.50 1.82
C LEU A 73 21.99 5.17 0.49
N ALA A 74 22.62 4.00 0.39
CA ALA A 74 23.27 3.54 -0.83
C ALA A 74 22.32 2.81 -1.79
N TRP A 75 21.19 2.31 -1.29
CA TRP A 75 20.36 1.32 -1.99
C TRP A 75 18.97 1.84 -2.38
N VAL A 76 18.48 2.91 -1.75
CA VAL A 76 17.23 3.59 -2.15
C VAL A 76 17.50 5.07 -2.42
N PRO A 77 16.65 5.78 -3.20
CA PRO A 77 16.89 7.18 -3.58
C PRO A 77 17.12 8.15 -2.43
N TYR A 78 16.67 7.82 -1.21
CA TYR A 78 16.92 8.63 -0.02
C TYR A 78 17.47 7.74 1.09
N SER A 79 16.72 7.44 2.13
CA SER A 79 17.05 6.35 3.05
C SER A 79 15.80 5.81 3.70
N GLU A 80 15.89 4.62 4.28
CA GLU A 80 14.96 4.24 5.34
C GLU A 80 15.34 4.91 6.66
N ALA A 81 14.58 4.65 7.72
CA ALA A 81 14.93 5.11 9.06
C ALA A 81 16.29 4.52 9.47
N GLN A 82 17.19 5.37 9.92
CA GLN A 82 18.54 5.05 10.37
C GLN A 82 18.69 5.45 11.83
N TYR A 83 19.51 4.72 12.59
CA TYR A 83 19.64 4.88 14.04
C TYR A 83 21.09 5.17 14.45
N PRO A 84 21.66 6.32 14.06
CA PRO A 84 22.95 6.79 14.58
C PRO A 84 22.76 7.29 16.01
N HIS A 85 22.64 6.35 16.96
CA HIS A 85 22.33 6.66 18.36
C HIS A 85 23.21 7.81 18.90
N PRO A 86 22.61 8.79 19.60
CA PRO A 86 21.29 8.75 20.24
C PRO A 86 20.11 9.16 19.34
N LEU A 87 20.37 9.56 18.09
CA LEU A 87 19.34 10.05 17.18
C LEU A 87 18.77 8.93 16.30
N ALA A 88 17.61 9.21 15.71
CA ALA A 88 17.10 8.52 14.53
C ALA A 88 16.94 9.53 13.39
N LEU A 89 17.32 9.14 12.18
CA LEU A 89 17.36 10.01 11.01
C LEU A 89 16.70 9.34 9.80
N LYS A 90 16.15 10.14 8.88
CA LYS A 90 15.69 9.64 7.58
C LYS A 90 15.94 10.70 6.51
N ASN A 91 16.69 10.35 5.47
CA ASN A 91 16.87 11.19 4.30
C ASN A 91 15.56 11.14 3.50
N GLN A 92 15.05 12.30 3.08
CA GLN A 92 13.78 12.47 2.39
C GLN A 92 13.90 13.49 1.27
N GLN A 93 12.91 13.54 0.39
CA GLN A 93 12.90 14.46 -0.75
C GLN A 93 13.10 15.93 -0.34
N ASN A 94 12.52 16.36 0.79
CA ASN A 94 12.59 17.73 1.30
C ASN A 94 13.79 18.00 2.24
N GLY A 95 14.58 16.99 2.60
CA GLY A 95 15.74 17.17 3.46
C GLY A 95 16.06 15.99 4.38
N LEU A 96 16.70 16.27 5.52
CA LEU A 96 17.05 15.27 6.52
C LEU A 96 16.13 15.40 7.74
N ARG A 97 15.27 14.41 7.94
CA ARG A 97 14.46 14.28 9.15
C ARG A 97 15.33 13.89 10.32
N ILE A 98 15.14 14.59 11.45
CA ILE A 98 15.80 14.32 12.71
C ILE A 98 14.76 14.01 13.78
N PHE A 99 15.04 12.98 14.58
CA PHE A 99 14.17 12.53 15.66
C PHE A 99 14.98 12.01 16.85
N ASN A 100 14.52 12.34 18.05
CA ASN A 100 15.01 11.81 19.31
C ASN A 100 14.05 10.72 19.82
N PRO A 101 14.43 9.44 19.73
CA PRO A 101 13.55 8.34 20.14
C PRO A 101 13.38 8.19 21.65
N SER A 102 14.11 8.92 22.50
CA SER A 102 14.18 8.68 23.95
C SER A 102 12.82 8.62 24.66
N GLY A 103 11.83 9.43 24.26
CA GLY A 103 10.47 9.41 24.82
C GLY A 103 9.56 8.29 24.29
N LYS A 104 10.04 7.50 23.32
CA LYS A 104 9.28 6.48 22.58
C LYS A 104 9.94 5.11 22.61
N ILE A 105 10.93 4.91 23.48
CA ILE A 105 11.54 3.60 23.69
C ILE A 105 10.65 2.80 24.64
N THR A 106 10.17 1.66 24.17
CA THR A 106 9.47 0.66 24.98
C THR A 106 10.50 -0.31 25.54
N VAL A 107 10.50 -0.47 26.86
CA VAL A 107 11.34 -1.43 27.58
C VAL A 107 10.44 -2.45 28.25
N ASN A 108 10.57 -3.71 27.85
CA ASN A 108 9.89 -4.85 28.45
C ASN A 108 10.91 -5.96 28.76
N PRO A 109 10.59 -6.95 29.62
CA PRO A 109 11.52 -8.04 29.95
C PRO A 109 12.04 -8.85 28.75
N GLY A 110 11.34 -8.84 27.61
CA GLY A 110 11.71 -9.60 26.41
C GLY A 110 12.37 -8.78 25.28
N TYR A 111 12.29 -7.44 25.32
CA TYR A 111 12.86 -6.59 24.27
C TYR A 111 12.95 -5.12 24.68
N ILE A 112 13.85 -4.39 24.01
CA ILE A 112 13.87 -2.94 23.95
C ILE A 112 13.60 -2.56 22.50
N ALA A 113 12.59 -1.74 22.24
CA ALA A 113 12.28 -1.25 20.90
C ALA A 113 12.00 0.25 20.91
N GLY A 114 12.55 0.95 19.93
CA GLY A 114 12.24 2.34 19.62
C GLY A 114 11.87 2.45 18.15
N TRP A 115 10.88 3.28 17.84
CA TRP A 115 10.37 3.47 16.49
C TRP A 115 10.49 4.95 16.14
N MET A 116 10.79 5.24 14.87
CA MET A 116 10.53 6.56 14.32
C MET A 116 9.04 6.55 13.93
N ASP A 117 8.19 7.23 14.70
CA ASP A 117 6.75 7.27 14.42
C ASP A 117 6.45 8.27 13.28
N ASP A 118 5.18 8.58 13.03
CA ASP A 118 4.80 9.54 11.99
C ASP A 118 4.97 11.01 12.42
N VAL A 119 5.51 11.27 13.62
CA VAL A 119 5.72 12.62 14.16
C VAL A 119 7.22 12.93 14.16
N ASN A 120 7.63 14.03 13.53
CA ASN A 120 9.04 14.44 13.54
C ASN A 120 9.31 15.36 14.74
N ASP A 121 10.58 15.46 15.16
CA ASP A 121 10.98 16.61 15.97
C ASP A 121 11.17 17.83 15.04
N PHE A 122 11.90 17.64 13.94
CA PHE A 122 12.02 18.60 12.85
C PHE A 122 12.68 17.96 11.61
N THR A 123 12.54 18.60 10.46
CA THR A 123 13.32 18.28 9.25
C THR A 123 14.22 19.46 8.88
N ILE A 124 15.49 19.20 8.59
CA ILE A 124 16.38 20.22 8.04
C ILE A 124 16.31 20.15 6.51
N GLY A 125 15.70 21.16 5.90
CA GLY A 125 15.62 21.37 4.46
C GLY A 125 16.56 22.47 3.95
N HIS A 126 16.37 22.87 2.69
CA HIS A 126 17.18 23.87 1.99
C HIS A 126 16.31 25.04 1.50
N SER A 127 16.67 26.27 1.86
CA SER A 127 15.82 27.47 1.69
C SER A 127 15.40 27.81 0.25
N VAL A 128 16.09 27.27 -0.75
CA VAL A 128 15.82 27.52 -2.18
C VAL A 128 15.30 26.26 -2.89
N SER A 129 15.43 25.09 -2.28
CA SER A 129 15.08 23.81 -2.92
C SER A 129 14.19 23.01 -2.00
N ALA A 130 12.89 23.10 -2.26
CA ALA A 130 11.86 22.36 -1.53
C ALA A 130 11.93 20.84 -1.75
N SER A 131 12.60 20.40 -2.82
CA SER A 131 12.83 18.98 -3.09
C SER A 131 14.15 18.70 -3.82
N PHE A 132 14.69 17.50 -3.57
CA PHE A 132 15.82 16.90 -4.26
C PHE A 132 15.42 15.55 -4.85
N SER A 133 16.03 15.15 -5.96
CA SER A 133 15.70 13.88 -6.61
C SER A 133 16.23 12.64 -5.87
N ALA A 134 17.29 12.81 -5.07
CA ALA A 134 17.89 11.76 -4.25
C ALA A 134 18.80 12.35 -3.15
N ALA A 135 19.07 11.55 -2.13
CA ALA A 135 20.22 11.69 -1.23
C ALA A 135 21.24 10.61 -1.59
N LYS A 136 22.53 10.98 -1.70
CA LYS A 136 23.59 10.05 -2.10
C LYS A 136 24.68 9.97 -1.03
N VAL A 137 25.33 8.81 -0.91
CA VAL A 137 26.55 8.67 -0.12
C VAL A 137 27.67 9.46 -0.79
N ASP A 138 28.17 10.47 -0.09
CA ASP A 138 29.28 11.33 -0.54
C ASP A 138 30.60 11.01 0.14
N GLY A 139 30.55 10.31 1.28
CA GLY A 139 31.70 9.81 2.01
C GLY A 139 31.27 9.00 3.23
N PHE A 140 32.19 8.24 3.81
CA PHE A 140 31.97 7.45 5.02
C PHE A 140 33.30 7.18 5.74
N SER A 141 33.20 6.78 7.00
CA SER A 141 34.29 6.25 7.82
C SER A 141 33.76 5.06 8.64
N ASP A 142 34.54 4.58 9.61
CA ASP A 142 34.19 3.44 10.45
C ASP A 142 32.83 3.57 11.16
N TRP A 143 32.39 4.79 11.48
CA TRP A 143 31.13 5.04 12.22
C TRP A 143 30.31 6.23 11.72
N PHE A 144 30.77 6.95 10.70
CA PHE A 144 30.07 8.11 10.14
C PHE A 144 29.78 7.94 8.65
N VAL A 145 28.71 8.58 8.20
CA VAL A 145 28.34 8.71 6.78
C VAL A 145 28.06 10.17 6.47
N LYS A 146 28.41 10.60 5.25
CA LYS A 146 28.04 11.88 4.67
C LYS A 146 27.00 11.66 3.58
N SER A 147 25.78 12.14 3.79
CA SER A 147 24.77 12.22 2.74
C SER A 147 24.86 13.55 1.98
N LEU A 148 24.58 13.52 0.68
CA LEU A 148 24.50 14.70 -0.19
C LEU A 148 23.17 14.74 -0.94
N PHE A 149 22.48 15.86 -0.79
CA PHE A 149 21.35 16.30 -1.59
C PHE A 149 21.84 17.38 -2.54
N GLN A 150 21.57 17.24 -3.84
CA GLN A 150 22.04 18.22 -4.83
C GLN A 150 21.06 18.42 -5.99
N SER A 151 20.82 19.68 -6.33
CA SER A 151 20.10 20.11 -7.54
C SER A 151 20.80 21.34 -8.14
N GLY A 152 21.50 21.16 -9.26
CA GLY A 152 22.34 22.21 -9.83
C GLY A 152 23.42 22.71 -8.85
N SER A 153 23.39 24.01 -8.56
CA SER A 153 24.25 24.67 -7.56
C SER A 153 23.79 24.48 -6.12
N ASN A 154 22.54 24.07 -5.90
CA ASN A 154 21.95 23.96 -4.58
C ASN A 154 22.34 22.62 -3.96
N LYS A 155 22.91 22.67 -2.76
CA LYS A 155 23.51 21.53 -2.08
C LYS A 155 23.17 21.59 -0.60
N MET A 156 22.83 20.44 -0.06
CA MET A 156 22.82 20.20 1.38
C MET A 156 23.57 18.89 1.61
N SER A 157 24.59 18.90 2.46
CA SER A 157 25.22 17.66 2.92
C SER A 157 25.08 17.55 4.43
N ALA A 158 24.92 16.31 4.91
CA ALA A 158 24.78 16.01 6.32
C ALA A 158 25.75 14.91 6.71
N THR A 159 26.57 15.15 7.73
CA THR A 159 27.47 14.16 8.32
C THR A 159 26.95 13.76 9.69
N TYR A 160 26.71 12.46 9.87
CA TYR A 160 26.18 11.89 11.10
C TYR A 160 26.75 10.49 11.30
N GLY A 161 26.73 10.02 12.55
CA GLY A 161 27.39 8.78 12.89
C GLY A 161 26.93 8.21 14.21
N HIS A 162 27.13 6.90 14.36
CA HIS A 162 26.77 6.20 15.57
C HIS A 162 27.60 6.70 16.75
N GLY A 163 26.96 6.98 17.88
CA GLY A 163 27.58 7.57 19.07
C GLY A 163 27.75 9.09 19.02
N SER A 164 27.36 9.75 17.93
CA SER A 164 27.39 11.21 17.82
C SER A 164 26.06 11.84 18.21
N PRO A 165 26.01 12.73 19.21
CA PRO A 165 24.82 13.53 19.48
C PRO A 165 24.63 14.68 18.47
N TYR A 166 25.56 14.84 17.52
CA TYR A 166 25.56 15.92 16.52
C TYR A 166 25.30 15.39 15.11
N VAL A 167 24.60 16.22 14.32
CA VAL A 167 24.54 16.15 12.86
C VAL A 167 25.15 17.44 12.32
N PHE A 168 26.17 17.32 11.45
CA PHE A 168 26.86 18.46 10.87
C PHE A 168 26.34 18.71 9.47
N PHE A 169 25.97 19.96 9.18
CA PHE A 169 25.45 20.34 7.86
C PHE A 169 26.36 21.32 7.13
N GLU A 170 26.46 21.15 5.82
CA GLU A 170 27.07 22.11 4.90
C GLU A 170 26.09 22.44 3.79
N PHE A 171 25.92 23.73 3.49
CA PHE A 171 24.99 24.24 2.49
C PHE A 171 25.71 24.98 1.38
N GLY A 172 25.20 24.87 0.16
CA GLY A 172 25.63 25.67 -0.99
C GLY A 172 24.41 26.08 -1.82
N GLY A 173 24.38 27.32 -2.31
CA GLY A 173 23.24 27.82 -3.08
C GLY A 173 21.97 28.13 -2.27
N GLY A 174 22.05 28.11 -0.94
CA GLY A 174 20.98 28.46 -0.02
C GLY A 174 21.38 28.26 1.44
N ASN A 175 20.41 28.36 2.33
CA ASN A 175 20.59 28.28 3.79
C ASN A 175 19.84 27.06 4.37
N PRO A 176 20.23 26.59 5.58
CA PRO A 176 19.40 25.64 6.33
C PRO A 176 18.01 26.21 6.56
N GLN A 177 16.99 25.38 6.33
CA GLN A 177 15.60 25.68 6.64
C GLN A 177 15.03 24.56 7.52
N PRO A 178 15.13 24.67 8.86
CA PRO A 178 14.42 23.77 9.77
C PRO A 178 12.91 23.94 9.58
N ASP A 179 12.21 22.83 9.44
CA ASP A 179 10.76 22.76 9.37
C ASP A 179 10.21 22.14 10.66
N THR A 180 9.45 22.95 11.39
CA THR A 180 8.83 22.66 12.69
C THR A 180 7.36 23.11 12.73
N GLU A 181 6.87 23.68 11.63
CA GLU A 181 5.55 24.29 11.58
C GLU A 181 4.57 23.23 11.07
N ALA A 182 3.46 23.02 11.77
CA ALA A 182 2.44 22.11 11.29
C ALA A 182 1.60 22.77 10.18
N PRO A 183 1.12 22.00 9.20
CA PRO A 183 0.18 22.52 8.21
C PRO A 183 -1.07 23.11 8.83
N SER A 184 -1.75 23.98 8.08
CA SER A 184 -3.10 24.39 8.41
C SER A 184 -4.06 23.18 8.40
N SER A 185 -5.11 23.24 9.23
CA SER A 185 -6.13 22.20 9.22
C SER A 185 -6.86 22.18 7.86
N PRO A 186 -7.12 21.00 7.26
CA PRO A 186 -8.00 20.90 6.10
C PRO A 186 -9.37 21.53 6.39
N VAL A 187 -9.92 22.24 5.40
CA VAL A 187 -11.23 22.88 5.45
C VAL A 187 -12.14 22.35 4.35
N ASN A 188 -13.44 22.66 4.42
CA ASN A 188 -14.45 22.24 3.44
C ASN A 188 -14.48 20.72 3.18
N VAL A 189 -14.19 19.94 4.23
CA VAL A 189 -14.33 18.49 4.22
C VAL A 189 -15.81 18.16 4.01
N ARG A 190 -16.12 17.35 3.00
CA ARG A 190 -17.48 16.93 2.67
C ARG A 190 -17.49 15.56 2.02
N ALA A 191 -18.60 14.84 2.17
CA ALA A 191 -18.85 13.65 1.36
C ALA A 191 -19.38 14.04 -0.02
N THR A 192 -18.76 13.53 -1.08
CA THR A 192 -19.21 13.74 -2.47
C THR A 192 -19.97 12.54 -3.01
N THR A 193 -19.74 11.35 -2.46
CA THR A 193 -20.50 10.14 -2.80
C THR A 193 -20.62 9.26 -1.57
N LYS A 194 -21.77 8.61 -1.42
CA LYS A 194 -21.99 7.56 -0.42
C LYS A 194 -22.77 6.40 -1.05
N THR A 195 -22.40 5.20 -0.68
CA THR A 195 -23.11 3.96 -1.01
C THR A 195 -23.46 3.23 0.29
N ALA A 196 -23.95 2.01 0.20
CA ALA A 196 -24.18 1.16 1.35
C ALA A 196 -22.88 0.72 2.05
N SER A 197 -21.73 0.76 1.37
CA SER A 197 -20.48 0.21 1.88
C SER A 197 -19.25 1.10 1.69
N ALA A 198 -19.44 2.31 1.13
CA ALA A 198 -18.36 3.25 0.92
C ALA A 198 -18.81 4.72 1.04
N VAL A 199 -17.88 5.58 1.44
CA VAL A 199 -18.03 7.04 1.41
C VAL A 199 -16.79 7.63 0.75
N THR A 200 -16.98 8.51 -0.22
CA THR A 200 -15.92 9.32 -0.81
C THR A 200 -15.97 10.72 -0.21
N LEU A 201 -14.84 11.16 0.34
CA LEU A 201 -14.62 12.48 0.93
C LEU A 201 -13.75 13.33 0.00
N GLU A 202 -14.01 14.63 0.01
CA GLU A 202 -13.15 15.65 -0.58
C GLU A 202 -12.99 16.82 0.39
N TRP A 203 -11.86 17.52 0.27
CA TRP A 203 -11.54 18.70 1.07
C TRP A 203 -10.70 19.69 0.26
N GLU A 204 -10.52 20.90 0.79
CA GLU A 204 -9.59 21.86 0.23
C GLU A 204 -8.16 21.62 0.72
N ALA A 205 -7.19 21.87 -0.14
CA ALA A 205 -5.79 21.69 0.18
C ALA A 205 -5.38 22.59 1.36
N ALA A 206 -4.88 21.97 2.42
CA ALA A 206 -4.14 22.67 3.46
C ALA A 206 -2.88 23.35 2.91
N THR A 207 -2.38 24.33 3.65
CA THR A 207 -1.18 25.10 3.34
C THR A 207 -0.14 24.91 4.43
N ASP A 208 1.12 25.03 4.06
CA ASP A 208 2.25 24.91 4.96
C ASP A 208 3.42 25.79 4.46
N ASN A 209 4.37 26.12 5.32
CA ASN A 209 5.52 26.98 4.99
C ASN A 209 6.54 26.29 4.05
N VAL A 210 6.62 24.96 4.05
CA VAL A 210 7.45 24.15 3.13
C VAL A 210 6.56 23.40 2.14
N GLY A 211 5.48 22.81 2.63
CA GLY A 211 4.45 22.19 1.80
C GLY A 211 3.83 20.94 2.41
N VAL A 212 2.55 20.74 2.10
CA VAL A 212 1.79 19.55 2.49
C VAL A 212 2.12 18.38 1.56
N THR A 213 2.45 17.22 2.12
CA THR A 213 2.77 16.00 1.34
C THR A 213 1.70 14.93 1.40
N GLY A 214 0.79 15.01 2.36
CA GLY A 214 -0.34 14.09 2.40
C GLY A 214 -1.38 14.44 3.46
N TYR A 215 -2.37 13.58 3.55
CA TYR A 215 -3.50 13.69 4.44
C TYR A 215 -3.81 12.34 5.06
N ILE A 216 -4.21 12.36 6.33
CA ILE A 216 -4.65 11.20 7.09
C ILE A 216 -6.13 11.37 7.38
N VAL A 217 -6.95 10.42 6.89
CA VAL A 217 -8.39 10.38 7.13
C VAL A 217 -8.65 9.47 8.32
N TYR A 218 -9.44 9.96 9.27
CA TYR A 218 -9.86 9.21 10.44
C TYR A 218 -11.36 8.93 10.35
N LYS A 219 -11.75 7.68 10.65
CA LYS A 219 -13.12 7.21 10.81
C LYS A 219 -13.34 6.88 12.27
N ASP A 220 -14.29 7.56 12.92
CA ASP A 220 -14.63 7.40 14.33
C ASP A 220 -13.39 7.50 15.26
N GLY A 221 -12.46 8.39 14.91
CA GLY A 221 -11.21 8.60 15.65
C GLY A 221 -10.06 7.65 15.32
N ALA A 222 -10.29 6.58 14.53
CA ALA A 222 -9.24 5.67 14.08
C ALA A 222 -8.78 6.01 12.66
N GLN A 223 -7.48 5.87 12.37
CA GLN A 223 -6.96 6.10 11.02
C GLN A 223 -7.56 5.09 10.03
N ALA A 224 -8.22 5.62 8.99
CA ALA A 224 -8.85 4.84 7.94
C ALA A 224 -8.04 4.84 6.63
N ALA A 225 -7.36 5.95 6.32
CA ALA A 225 -6.53 6.07 5.12
C ALA A 225 -5.42 7.11 5.29
N LYS A 226 -4.34 6.96 4.50
CA LYS A 226 -3.26 7.94 4.33
C LYS A 226 -3.00 8.11 2.83
N ILE A 227 -3.16 9.33 2.30
CA ILE A 227 -3.16 9.61 0.86
C ILE A 227 -2.51 10.96 0.55
N ASN A 228 -2.04 11.17 -0.69
CA ASN A 228 -1.31 12.38 -1.08
C ASN A 228 -2.18 13.44 -1.80
N GLY A 229 -3.47 13.13 -2.03
CA GLY A 229 -4.43 14.02 -2.71
C GLY A 229 -5.44 14.67 -1.76
N THR A 230 -6.42 15.38 -2.29
CA THR A 230 -7.49 16.01 -1.49
C THR A 230 -8.81 15.24 -1.53
N SER A 231 -8.74 13.95 -1.82
CA SER A 231 -9.89 13.04 -1.86
C SER A 231 -9.50 11.65 -1.35
N ALA A 232 -10.44 10.98 -0.67
CA ALA A 232 -10.29 9.60 -0.23
C ALA A 232 -11.63 8.86 -0.32
N SER A 233 -11.59 7.61 -0.81
CA SER A 233 -12.72 6.68 -0.70
C SER A 233 -12.49 5.70 0.44
N ILE A 234 -13.40 5.69 1.40
CA ILE A 234 -13.38 4.79 2.55
C ILE A 234 -14.39 3.69 2.30
N THR A 235 -13.93 2.46 2.11
CA THR A 235 -14.73 1.27 1.81
C THR A 235 -14.87 0.34 3.02
N GLY A 236 -15.66 -0.73 2.88
CA GLY A 236 -15.88 -1.70 3.95
C GLY A 236 -16.74 -1.15 5.09
N LEU A 237 -17.62 -0.19 4.79
CA LEU A 237 -18.58 0.38 5.73
C LEU A 237 -19.83 -0.50 5.81
N VAL A 238 -20.56 -0.38 6.92
CA VAL A 238 -21.83 -1.06 7.13
C VAL A 238 -22.96 -0.15 6.64
N ALA A 239 -23.94 -0.74 5.95
CA ALA A 239 -25.10 -0.02 5.42
C ALA A 239 -25.93 0.66 6.54
N ALA A 240 -26.65 1.72 6.17
CA ALA A 240 -27.48 2.52 7.08
C ALA A 240 -26.80 2.92 8.41
N THR A 241 -25.46 3.04 8.42
CA THR A 241 -24.67 3.37 9.60
C THR A 241 -24.08 4.77 9.47
N THR A 242 -24.18 5.56 10.54
CA THR A 242 -23.57 6.90 10.62
C THR A 242 -22.13 6.79 11.09
N TYR A 243 -21.22 7.35 10.29
CA TYR A 243 -19.80 7.45 10.59
C TYR A 243 -19.39 8.91 10.76
N SER A 244 -18.41 9.17 11.63
CA SER A 244 -17.76 10.47 11.77
C SER A 244 -16.39 10.47 11.09
N PHE A 245 -16.16 11.43 10.20
CA PHE A 245 -14.90 11.58 9.49
C PHE A 245 -14.20 12.90 9.81
N THR A 246 -12.90 12.83 10.05
CA THR A 246 -12.01 14.01 10.15
C THR A 246 -10.76 13.79 9.31
N VAL A 247 -10.14 14.88 8.85
CA VAL A 247 -8.90 14.83 8.07
C VAL A 247 -7.83 15.67 8.75
N LYS A 248 -6.60 15.17 8.78
CA LYS A 248 -5.41 15.93 9.14
C LYS A 248 -4.48 16.04 7.94
N ALA A 249 -3.85 17.19 7.74
CA ALA A 249 -2.76 17.36 6.81
C ALA A 249 -1.43 16.94 7.45
N GLN A 250 -0.51 16.45 6.63
CA GLN A 250 0.86 16.10 6.99
C GLN A 250 1.82 16.77 6.00
N ASP A 251 2.80 17.51 6.50
CA ASP A 251 3.89 18.04 5.68
C ASP A 251 5.00 17.02 5.44
N ALA A 252 5.99 17.43 4.67
CA ALA A 252 7.17 16.62 4.39
C ALA A 252 8.05 16.41 5.65
N ALA A 253 7.93 17.30 6.63
CA ALA A 253 8.53 17.20 7.95
C ALA A 253 7.63 16.47 8.96
N GLY A 254 6.68 15.64 8.52
CA GLY A 254 5.84 14.80 9.39
C GLY A 254 4.99 15.54 10.42
N ASN A 255 4.97 16.88 10.44
CA ASN A 255 4.11 17.61 11.35
C ASN A 255 2.65 17.39 10.92
N LEU A 256 1.78 17.17 11.90
CA LEU A 256 0.36 16.95 11.68
C LEU A 256 -0.42 18.21 12.05
N SER A 257 -1.32 18.63 11.17
CA SER A 257 -2.27 19.69 11.49
C SER A 257 -3.20 19.29 12.64
N ALA A 258 -3.90 20.29 13.18
CA ALA A 258 -5.16 20.03 13.89
C ALA A 258 -6.14 19.25 12.97
N ALA A 259 -7.04 18.48 13.58
CA ALA A 259 -8.09 17.80 12.81
C ALA A 259 -9.07 18.81 12.22
N SER A 260 -9.56 18.53 11.01
CA SER A 260 -10.66 19.26 10.41
C SER A 260 -11.91 19.23 11.29
N GLN A 261 -12.89 20.08 10.95
CA GLN A 261 -14.25 19.86 11.43
C GLN A 261 -14.74 18.46 11.04
N ALA A 262 -15.41 17.78 11.96
CA ALA A 262 -15.95 16.46 11.73
C ALA A 262 -17.16 16.50 10.78
N VAL A 263 -17.19 15.59 9.82
CA VAL A 263 -18.32 15.37 8.91
C VAL A 263 -19.01 14.07 9.31
N SER A 264 -20.30 14.15 9.60
CA SER A 264 -21.13 12.96 9.86
C SER A 264 -21.79 12.51 8.57
N VAL A 265 -21.61 11.24 8.21
CA VAL A 265 -22.15 10.67 6.97
C VAL A 265 -22.84 9.36 7.30
N THR A 266 -24.13 9.26 6.99
CA THR A 266 -24.88 8.00 7.03
C THR A 266 -24.81 7.34 5.67
N THR A 267 -24.22 6.14 5.61
CA THR A 267 -24.20 5.30 4.40
C THR A 267 -25.63 4.99 3.95
N GLU A 268 -25.80 4.72 2.66
CA GLU A 268 -27.10 4.31 2.15
C GLU A 268 -27.55 2.98 2.76
N PRO A 269 -28.87 2.69 2.78
CA PRO A 269 -29.32 1.32 2.97
C PRO A 269 -28.76 0.45 1.83
N ALA A 270 -28.60 -0.83 2.09
CA ALA A 270 -28.17 -1.74 1.05
C ALA A 270 -29.31 -1.94 0.04
N SER A 271 -29.05 -1.68 -1.24
CA SER A 271 -29.98 -1.95 -2.35
C SER A 271 -29.35 -2.97 -3.28
N GLY A 272 -29.93 -4.16 -3.32
CA GLY A 272 -29.32 -5.32 -3.96
C GLY A 272 -30.33 -6.25 -4.60
N GLY A 273 -31.30 -5.71 -5.33
CA GLY A 273 -32.15 -6.55 -6.16
C GLY A 273 -33.18 -5.75 -6.91
N ASN A 274 -33.85 -6.41 -7.85
CA ASN A 274 -35.07 -5.87 -8.43
C ASN A 274 -36.13 -5.88 -7.33
N GLU A 275 -36.19 -4.82 -6.52
CA GLU A 275 -37.29 -4.60 -5.60
C GLU A 275 -38.58 -4.65 -6.44
N GLY A 276 -39.36 -5.68 -6.18
CA GLY A 276 -40.44 -6.11 -7.06
C GLY A 276 -41.64 -6.56 -6.25
N GLY A 277 -42.80 -6.49 -6.86
CA GLY A 277 -44.07 -6.72 -6.20
C GLY A 277 -45.20 -6.12 -7.01
N GLY A 278 -46.38 -6.10 -6.42
CA GLY A 278 -47.57 -5.56 -7.07
C GLY A 278 -48.65 -5.31 -6.04
N GLU A 279 -49.55 -4.40 -6.36
CA GLU A 279 -50.74 -4.14 -5.58
C GLU A 279 -51.96 -4.54 -6.40
N THR A 280 -52.87 -5.25 -5.75
CA THR A 280 -54.18 -5.61 -6.28
C THR A 280 -55.25 -5.10 -5.31
N GLU A 281 -56.51 -5.27 -5.68
CA GLU A 281 -57.63 -5.00 -4.77
C GLU A 281 -57.62 -5.92 -3.53
N ASP A 282 -56.92 -7.06 -3.60
CA ASP A 282 -56.94 -8.09 -2.56
C ASP A 282 -55.70 -8.10 -1.67
N TYR A 283 -54.55 -7.66 -2.18
CA TYR A 283 -53.28 -7.71 -1.45
C TYR A 283 -52.20 -6.81 -2.05
N THR A 284 -51.15 -6.59 -1.28
CA THR A 284 -49.88 -5.99 -1.72
C THR A 284 -48.74 -6.99 -1.51
N VAL A 285 -47.92 -7.21 -2.53
CA VAL A 285 -46.69 -8.02 -2.45
C VAL A 285 -45.48 -7.11 -2.54
N ARG A 286 -44.45 -7.37 -1.72
CA ARG A 286 -43.14 -6.73 -1.86
C ARG A 286 -42.01 -7.73 -1.64
N SER A 287 -40.91 -7.54 -2.36
CA SER A 287 -39.63 -8.19 -2.11
C SER A 287 -38.56 -7.12 -1.91
N HIS A 288 -37.82 -7.23 -0.81
CA HIS A 288 -36.79 -6.27 -0.43
C HIS A 288 -35.46 -6.98 -0.23
N PHE A 289 -34.39 -6.32 -0.68
CA PHE A 289 -33.05 -6.72 -0.27
C PHE A 289 -32.87 -6.48 1.22
N VAL A 290 -32.18 -7.39 1.93
CA VAL A 290 -31.84 -7.20 3.34
C VAL A 290 -30.33 -7.21 3.56
N SER A 291 -29.62 -8.17 2.97
CA SER A 291 -28.16 -8.26 2.99
C SER A 291 -27.67 -9.03 1.77
N ASP A 292 -26.36 -9.13 1.54
CA ASP A 292 -25.79 -9.85 0.39
C ASP A 292 -26.14 -11.35 0.34
N HIS A 293 -26.78 -11.88 1.40
CA HIS A 293 -27.16 -13.27 1.55
C HIS A 293 -28.66 -13.43 1.86
N GLU A 294 -29.42 -12.33 1.95
CA GLU A 294 -30.79 -12.36 2.43
C GLU A 294 -31.73 -11.39 1.70
N ALA A 295 -32.97 -11.83 1.51
CA ALA A 295 -34.09 -11.01 1.05
C ALA A 295 -35.31 -11.23 1.94
N LEU A 296 -36.20 -10.24 1.98
CA LEU A 296 -37.47 -10.32 2.70
C LEU A 296 -38.63 -10.33 1.70
N LEU A 297 -39.44 -11.37 1.75
CA LEU A 297 -40.71 -11.45 1.04
C LEU A 297 -41.84 -11.02 1.98
N GLN A 298 -42.68 -10.10 1.51
CA GLN A 298 -43.79 -9.55 2.27
C GLN A 298 -45.10 -9.68 1.50
N PHE A 299 -46.16 -10.03 2.23
CA PHE A 299 -47.52 -10.10 1.74
C PHE A 299 -48.47 -9.40 2.71
N THR A 300 -49.23 -8.44 2.22
CA THR A 300 -50.20 -7.67 3.01
C THR A 300 -51.59 -7.83 2.42
N PRO A 301 -52.46 -8.69 2.98
CA PRO A 301 -53.82 -8.86 2.49
C PRO A 301 -54.69 -7.65 2.87
N LYS A 302 -55.57 -7.22 1.96
CA LYS A 302 -56.52 -6.10 2.20
C LYS A 302 -57.68 -6.51 3.10
N THR A 303 -58.04 -7.79 3.09
CA THR A 303 -58.92 -8.43 4.08
C THR A 303 -58.05 -9.28 5.00
N ALA A 304 -58.15 -9.13 6.32
CA ALA A 304 -57.29 -9.86 7.25
C ALA A 304 -57.36 -11.37 7.04
N SER A 305 -56.21 -11.99 6.75
CA SER A 305 -56.06 -13.43 6.61
C SER A 305 -55.71 -14.07 7.95
N ALA A 306 -56.25 -15.24 8.24
CA ALA A 306 -55.85 -16.08 9.37
C ALA A 306 -54.47 -16.72 9.16
N TYR A 307 -54.08 -16.92 7.89
CA TYR A 307 -52.76 -17.39 7.51
C TYR A 307 -52.35 -16.97 6.10
N VAL A 308 -51.04 -16.92 5.91
CA VAL A 308 -50.39 -16.82 4.61
C VAL A 308 -49.22 -17.81 4.60
N ASP A 309 -49.18 -18.65 3.58
CA ASP A 309 -48.04 -19.52 3.26
C ASP A 309 -47.32 -18.93 2.04
N VAL A 310 -45.99 -18.99 2.05
CA VAL A 310 -45.16 -18.66 0.88
C VAL A 310 -44.49 -19.92 0.36
N HIS A 311 -44.50 -20.03 -0.95
CA HIS A 311 -43.86 -21.11 -1.70
C HIS A 311 -42.78 -20.46 -2.55
N TYR A 312 -41.53 -20.93 -2.44
CA TYR A 312 -40.45 -20.38 -3.24
C TYR A 312 -39.39 -21.40 -3.65
N THR A 313 -38.75 -21.14 -4.78
CA THR A 313 -37.62 -21.89 -5.31
C THR A 313 -36.45 -20.96 -5.55
N LEU A 314 -35.27 -21.36 -5.09
CA LEU A 314 -34.00 -20.72 -5.49
C LEU A 314 -33.57 -21.29 -6.85
N SER A 315 -32.91 -20.49 -7.70
CA SER A 315 -32.44 -20.95 -9.02
C SER A 315 -31.59 -22.23 -8.91
N GLY A 316 -32.11 -23.35 -9.46
CA GLY A 316 -31.49 -24.68 -9.43
C GLY A 316 -31.77 -25.52 -8.17
N GLY A 317 -32.62 -25.04 -7.26
CA GLY A 317 -32.95 -25.69 -5.98
C GLY A 317 -34.33 -26.37 -5.97
N GLN A 318 -34.63 -27.02 -4.84
CA GLN A 318 -35.96 -27.57 -4.55
C GLN A 318 -36.92 -26.48 -4.08
N GLN A 319 -38.22 -26.72 -4.21
CA GLN A 319 -39.26 -25.85 -3.65
C GLN A 319 -39.25 -25.93 -2.12
N LEU A 320 -39.38 -24.77 -1.48
CA LEU A 320 -39.54 -24.61 -0.06
C LEU A 320 -40.89 -23.95 0.23
N ASN A 321 -41.52 -24.35 1.34
CA ASN A 321 -42.85 -23.89 1.73
C ASN A 321 -42.83 -23.47 3.20
N TYR A 322 -43.29 -22.26 3.50
CA TYR A 322 -43.27 -21.71 4.86
C TYR A 322 -44.57 -21.01 5.21
N ARG A 323 -45.07 -21.28 6.42
CA ARG A 323 -46.06 -20.43 7.09
C ARG A 323 -45.38 -19.11 7.47
N MET A 324 -45.85 -18.01 6.88
CA MET A 324 -45.25 -16.70 7.11
C MET A 324 -45.54 -16.19 8.53
N THR A 325 -44.70 -15.27 9.01
CA THR A 325 -44.88 -14.62 10.32
C THR A 325 -45.74 -13.36 10.15
N ASN A 326 -46.84 -13.23 10.90
CA ASN A 326 -47.67 -12.03 10.88
C ASN A 326 -47.11 -10.95 11.82
N ASN A 327 -46.71 -9.83 11.25
CA ASN A 327 -46.24 -8.64 11.95
C ASN A 327 -47.22 -7.49 11.70
N ALA A 328 -48.24 -7.37 12.56
CA ALA A 328 -49.27 -6.32 12.50
C ALA A 328 -49.98 -6.21 11.13
N GLY A 329 -50.30 -7.35 10.49
CA GLY A 329 -51.02 -7.42 9.22
C GLY A 329 -50.11 -7.51 7.99
N VAL A 330 -48.79 -7.38 8.16
CA VAL A 330 -47.79 -7.69 7.13
C VAL A 330 -47.23 -9.08 7.41
N TRP A 331 -47.38 -10.00 6.46
CA TRP A 331 -46.84 -11.34 6.56
C TRP A 331 -45.45 -11.37 5.96
N GLU A 332 -44.46 -11.86 6.71
CA GLU A 332 -43.05 -11.76 6.36
C GLU A 332 -42.36 -13.14 6.33
N GLN A 333 -41.50 -13.34 5.33
CA GLN A 333 -40.59 -14.48 5.25
C GLN A 333 -39.21 -14.01 4.79
N ARG A 334 -38.17 -14.38 5.56
CA ARG A 334 -36.77 -14.15 5.18
C ARG A 334 -36.28 -15.32 4.31
N VAL A 335 -35.66 -15.01 3.19
CA VAL A 335 -34.98 -15.96 2.31
C VAL A 335 -33.49 -15.79 2.55
N THR A 336 -32.80 -16.85 2.95
CA THR A 336 -31.35 -16.88 3.23
C THR A 336 -30.59 -17.57 2.08
N ASP A 337 -29.25 -17.62 2.21
CA ASP A 337 -28.36 -18.31 1.27
C ASP A 337 -28.42 -17.78 -0.17
N LEU A 338 -28.71 -16.48 -0.30
CA LEU A 338 -28.66 -15.79 -1.58
C LEU A 338 -27.22 -15.40 -1.94
N SER A 339 -26.98 -15.30 -3.24
CA SER A 339 -25.75 -14.75 -3.80
C SER A 339 -26.12 -13.89 -5.00
N SER A 340 -25.24 -12.97 -5.42
CA SER A 340 -25.48 -12.14 -6.60
C SER A 340 -25.85 -13.00 -7.82
N GLY A 341 -26.91 -12.60 -8.52
CA GLY A 341 -27.47 -13.29 -9.69
C GLY A 341 -28.43 -14.45 -9.36
N LYS A 342 -28.59 -14.87 -8.10
CA LYS A 342 -29.60 -15.88 -7.73
C LYS A 342 -31.00 -15.27 -7.81
N ALA A 343 -31.92 -15.97 -8.47
CA ALA A 343 -33.33 -15.60 -8.47
C ALA A 343 -34.14 -16.47 -7.51
N VAL A 344 -35.07 -15.83 -6.82
CA VAL A 344 -36.13 -16.41 -6.00
C VAL A 344 -37.41 -16.31 -6.83
N SER A 345 -37.97 -17.45 -7.24
CA SER A 345 -39.32 -17.50 -7.80
C SER A 345 -40.28 -17.91 -6.70
N TYR A 346 -41.37 -17.16 -6.49
CA TYR A 346 -42.25 -17.34 -5.34
C TYR A 346 -43.71 -17.02 -5.63
N TRP A 347 -44.62 -17.58 -4.84
CA TRP A 347 -46.05 -17.24 -4.82
C TRP A 347 -46.61 -17.50 -3.42
N PHE A 348 -47.83 -17.03 -3.17
CA PHE A 348 -48.47 -17.12 -1.86
C PHE A 348 -49.80 -17.84 -1.92
N THR A 349 -50.04 -18.66 -0.90
CA THR A 349 -51.36 -19.17 -0.56
C THR A 349 -51.87 -18.38 0.63
N TYR A 350 -53.07 -17.80 0.54
CA TYR A 350 -53.64 -17.01 1.63
C TYR A 350 -55.11 -17.32 1.84
N GLU A 351 -55.54 -17.13 3.08
CA GLU A 351 -56.94 -17.24 3.46
C GLU A 351 -57.65 -15.89 3.31
N LYS A 352 -58.87 -15.91 2.77
CA LYS A 352 -59.76 -14.75 2.70
C LYS A 352 -61.19 -15.20 2.90
N ALA A 353 -61.82 -14.74 3.99
CA ALA A 353 -63.22 -15.00 4.34
C ALA A 353 -63.59 -16.51 4.42
N GLY A 354 -62.69 -17.32 4.97
CA GLY A 354 -62.81 -18.76 5.16
C GLY A 354 -62.38 -19.61 3.97
N LEU A 355 -62.01 -19.00 2.84
CA LEU A 355 -61.58 -19.69 1.63
C LEU A 355 -60.09 -19.47 1.36
N GLN A 356 -59.47 -20.42 0.65
CA GLN A 356 -58.06 -20.38 0.30
C GLN A 356 -57.89 -19.91 -1.15
N TYR A 357 -56.91 -19.05 -1.38
CA TYR A 357 -56.56 -18.47 -2.67
C TYR A 357 -55.06 -18.55 -2.92
N GLU A 358 -54.69 -18.57 -4.20
CA GLU A 358 -53.31 -18.59 -4.69
C GLU A 358 -53.02 -17.33 -5.49
N THR A 359 -51.83 -16.76 -5.33
CA THR A 359 -51.38 -15.65 -6.16
C THR A 359 -50.75 -16.17 -7.46
N PRO A 360 -50.62 -15.31 -8.50
CA PRO A 360 -49.63 -15.53 -9.54
C PRO A 360 -48.21 -15.61 -8.97
N SER A 361 -47.28 -16.14 -9.76
CA SER A 361 -45.86 -16.19 -9.37
C SER A 361 -45.15 -14.86 -9.60
N PHE A 362 -44.22 -14.56 -8.69
CA PHE A 362 -43.32 -13.42 -8.70
C PHE A 362 -41.88 -13.91 -8.80
N SER A 363 -40.98 -12.99 -9.14
CA SER A 363 -39.54 -13.25 -9.18
C SER A 363 -38.78 -12.10 -8.55
N TYR A 364 -37.77 -12.42 -7.75
CA TYR A 364 -36.80 -11.50 -7.17
C TYR A 364 -35.40 -11.97 -7.56
N THR A 365 -34.64 -11.13 -8.26
CA THR A 365 -33.22 -11.44 -8.56
C THR A 365 -32.34 -10.69 -7.58
N HIS A 366 -31.58 -11.45 -6.81
CA HIS A 366 -30.64 -10.91 -5.84
C HIS A 366 -29.42 -10.35 -6.55
N GLN A 367 -29.00 -9.16 -6.17
CA GLN A 367 -27.77 -8.52 -6.59
C GLN A 367 -27.03 -8.10 -5.33
N THR A 368 -25.71 -8.29 -5.28
CA THR A 368 -24.93 -7.66 -4.21
C THR A 368 -25.03 -6.15 -4.36
N ALA A 369 -24.95 -5.41 -3.25
CA ALA A 369 -24.91 -3.95 -3.29
C ALA A 369 -23.85 -3.51 -4.32
N ALA A 370 -24.23 -2.61 -5.24
CA ALA A 370 -23.36 -2.20 -6.33
C ALA A 370 -22.02 -1.70 -5.79
N THR A 371 -20.98 -2.52 -5.92
CA THR A 371 -19.60 -2.09 -5.76
C THR A 371 -19.28 -1.38 -7.06
N THR A 372 -19.46 -0.06 -7.11
CA THR A 372 -18.94 0.77 -8.19
C THR A 372 -17.41 0.73 -8.11
N THR A 373 -16.84 -0.36 -8.61
CA THR A 373 -15.41 -0.50 -8.83
C THR A 373 -15.10 0.28 -10.10
N GLY A 374 -15.14 1.61 -10.01
CA GLY A 374 -14.64 2.51 -11.04
C GLY A 374 -13.13 2.50 -11.00
N VAL A 375 -12.50 1.42 -11.50
CA VAL A 375 -11.11 1.50 -11.94
C VAL A 375 -11.16 2.04 -13.36
N SER A 376 -10.82 3.31 -13.52
CA SER A 376 -10.29 3.78 -14.80
C SER A 376 -9.01 2.97 -15.03
N GLU A 377 -9.10 1.92 -15.85
CA GLU A 377 -7.91 1.36 -16.47
C GLU A 377 -7.28 2.48 -17.29
N PHE A 378 -6.20 3.03 -16.74
CA PHE A 378 -5.26 3.83 -17.51
C PHE A 378 -4.66 2.89 -18.56
N LEU A 379 -5.20 2.94 -19.77
CA LEU A 379 -4.59 2.31 -20.94
C LEU A 379 -3.19 2.93 -21.10
N LEU A 380 -2.17 2.18 -20.70
CA LEU A 380 -0.79 2.50 -21.08
C LEU A 380 -0.70 2.42 -22.60
N PRO A 381 -0.14 3.43 -23.28
CA PRO A 381 0.09 3.32 -24.72
C PRO A 381 1.09 2.20 -24.98
N THR A 382 0.69 1.24 -25.80
CA THR A 382 1.59 0.20 -26.32
C THR A 382 2.61 0.82 -27.25
N ARG A 383 3.89 0.70 -26.85
CA ARG A 383 5.17 0.86 -27.57
C ARG A 383 5.33 1.96 -28.61
#